data_AF-X0Z9K3-F1
#
_entry.id   AF-X0Z9K3-F1
#
_cell.length_a   1.000
_cell.length_b   1.000
_cell.length_c   1.000
_cell.angle_alpha   90.00
_cell.angle_beta   90.00
_cell.angle_gamma   90.00
#
_symmetry.space_group_name_H-M   'P 1'
#
loop_
_entity.id
_entity.type
_entity.pdbx_description
1 polymer ?
#
loop_
_entity_poly.entity_id
_entity_poly.type
_entity_poly.pdbx_seq_one_letter_code
_entity_poly.pdbx_strand_id
1 'polypeptide(L)' 'MATTGEKPGRGTYKCKVCGTTVTLDDITDTLPPCPKCNNTTFDRIA' A
#
# COMPACT_ATOMS: atom_id res chain seq x y z
N MET A 1 9.23 -2.06 -4.14
CA MET A 1 8.32 -2.73 -3.19
C MET A 1 8.07 -1.74 -2.08
N ALA A 2 6.82 -1.43 -1.77
CA ALA A 2 6.48 -0.45 -0.74
C ALA A 2 6.07 -1.18 0.53
N THR A 3 6.51 -0.67 1.68
CA THR A 3 6.09 -1.19 2.99
C THR A 3 5.19 -0.22 3.75
N THR A 4 4.36 -0.77 4.63
CA THR A 4 3.54 0.01 5.55
C THR A 4 4.39 1.00 6.35
N GLY A 5 3.90 2.23 6.48
CA GLY A 5 4.61 3.32 7.17
C GLY A 5 5.56 4.12 6.29
N GLU A 6 5.91 3.65 5.10
CA GLU A 6 6.58 4.49 4.11
C GLU A 6 5.59 5.44 3.44
N LYS A 7 6.13 6.52 2.88
CA LYS A 7 5.41 7.49 2.04
C LYS A 7 5.85 7.30 0.59
N PRO A 8 5.38 6.24 -0.09
CA PRO A 8 5.76 5.97 -1.47
C PRO A 8 5.12 6.98 -2.45
N GLY A 9 4.23 7.84 -1.94
CA GLY A 9 3.53 8.87 -2.70
C GLY A 9 2.23 8.37 -3.32
N ARG A 10 1.52 9.27 -4.00
CA ARG A 10 0.28 8.98 -4.71
C ARG A 10 0.46 7.80 -5.67
N GLY A 11 -0.44 6.85 -5.61
CA GLY A 11 -0.36 5.64 -6.42
C GLY A 11 -1.29 4.55 -5.94
N THR A 12 -1.41 3.50 -6.74
CA THR A 12 -2.19 2.31 -6.37
C THR A 12 -1.25 1.17 -5.97
N TYR A 13 -1.48 0.63 -4.79
CA TYR A 13 -0.66 -0.39 -4.15
C TYR A 13 -1.47 -1.66 -3.96
N LYS A 14 -0.96 -2.77 -4.49
CA LYS A 14 -1.59 -4.08 -4.37
C LYS A 14 -0.86 -4.93 -3.33
N CYS A 15 -1.60 -5.42 -2.35
CA CYS A 15 -1.07 -6.33 -1.34
C CYS A 15 -0.57 -7.61 -2.01
N LYS A 16 0.68 -7.97 -1.75
CA LYS A 16 1.31 -9.15 -2.36
C LYS A 16 0.73 -10.48 -1.85
N VAL A 17 0.11 -10.47 -0.67
CA VAL A 17 -0.41 -11.67 -0.01
C VAL A 17 -1.87 -11.95 -0.39
N CYS A 18 -2.76 -10.99 -0.17
CA CYS A 18 -4.21 -11.19 -0.39
C CYS A 18 -4.75 -10.52 -1.66
N GLY A 19 -3.93 -9.74 -2.36
CA GLY A 19 -4.34 -9.02 -3.57
C GLY A 19 -5.17 -7.75 -3.34
N THR A 20 -5.41 -7.34 -2.09
CA THR A 20 -6.14 -6.10 -1.77
C THR A 20 -5.42 -4.87 -2.32
N THR A 21 -6.15 -3.99 -3.01
CA THR A 21 -5.63 -2.73 -3.52
C THR A 21 -5.92 -1.58 -2.56
N VAL A 22 -4.90 -0.77 -2.29
CA VAL A 22 -4.94 0.46 -1.50
C VAL A 22 -4.48 1.58 -2.42
N THR A 23 -5.32 2.60 -2.57
CA THR A 23 -4.97 3.78 -3.35
C THR A 23 -4.60 4.89 -2.39
N LEU A 24 -3.42 5.48 -2.57
CA LEU A 24 -3.01 6.69 -1.87
C LEU A 24 -3.31 7.90 -2.78
N ASP A 25 -4.18 8.77 -2.32
CA ASP A 25 -4.57 10.02 -2.97
C ASP A 25 -3.79 11.23 -2.44
N ASP A 26 -3.16 11.13 -1.28
CA ASP A 26 -2.18 12.11 -0.79
C ASP A 26 -0.72 11.59 -0.89
N ILE A 27 0.20 12.52 -1.13
CA ILE A 27 1.64 12.29 -1.02
C ILE A 27 2.10 12.19 0.43
N THR A 28 1.32 12.73 1.37
CA THR A 28 1.62 12.66 2.81
C THR A 28 1.12 11.39 3.47
N ASP A 29 0.22 10.65 2.81
CA ASP A 29 -0.33 9.44 3.37
C ASP A 29 0.73 8.36 3.52
N THR A 30 0.75 7.79 4.71
CA THR A 30 1.52 6.60 4.99
C THR A 30 0.74 5.40 4.51
N LEU A 31 1.44 4.46 3.88
CA LEU A 31 0.82 3.22 3.43
C LEU A 31 0.30 2.46 4.67
N PRO A 32 -1.02 2.24 4.85
CA PRO A 32 -1.52 1.52 6.00
C PRO A 32 -1.23 0.01 5.88
N PRO A 33 -1.27 -0.74 6.99
CA PRO A 33 -1.25 -2.20 6.93
C PRO A 33 -2.50 -2.71 6.21
N CYS A 34 -2.38 -3.85 5.54
CA CYS A 34 -3.47 -4.38 4.72
C CYS A 34 -4.70 -4.69 5.59
N PRO A 35 -5.90 -4.17 5.27
CA PRO A 35 -7.10 -4.34 6.10
C PRO A 35 -7.65 -5.77 6.11
N LYS A 36 -7.22 -6.65 5.18
CA LYS A 36 -7.68 -8.04 5.11
C LYS A 36 -6.77 -9.04 5.82
N CYS A 37 -5.46 -8.84 5.77
CA CYS A 37 -4.48 -9.83 6.24
C CYS A 37 -3.39 -9.24 7.13
N ASN A 38 -3.48 -7.95 7.47
CA ASN A 38 -2.47 -7.19 8.21
C ASN A 38 -1.07 -7.22 7.60
N ASN A 39 -0.94 -7.63 6.33
CA ASN A 39 0.34 -7.64 5.65
C ASN A 39 0.84 -6.22 5.39
N THR A 40 2.15 -6.05 5.49
CA THR A 40 2.82 -4.75 5.34
C THR A 40 3.53 -4.58 4.02
N THR A 41 3.50 -5.56 3.12
CA THR A 41 4.16 -5.51 1.81
C THR A 41 3.18 -5.33 0.66
N PHE A 42 3.47 -4.35 -0.19
CA PHE A 42 2.65 -3.99 -1.34
C PHE A 42 3.51 -3.78 -2.60
N ASP A 43 2.94 -4.16 -3.74
CA ASP A 43 3.47 -3.89 -5.07
C ASP A 43 2.74 -2.69 -5.67
N ARG A 44 3.49 -1.71 -6.15
CA ARG A 44 2.92 -0.56 -6.85
C ARG A 44 2.50 -0.99 -8.25
N ILE A 45 1.26 -0.72 -8.61
CA ILE A 45 0.67 -1.09 -9.91
C ILE A 45 0.23 0.12 -10.73
N ALA A 46 0.22 1.32 -10.14
CA ALA A 46 0.02 2.62 -10.82
C ALA A 46 0.75 3.74 -10.05
#